data_AF-A0A355CB96-F1
#
_entry.id   AF-A0A355CB96-F1
#
_cell.length_a   1.000
_cell.length_b   1.000
_cell.length_c   1.000
_cell.angle_alpha   90.00
_cell.angle_beta   90.00
_cell.angle_gamma   90.00
#
_symmetry.space_group_name_H-M   'P 1'
#
loop_
_entity.id
_entity.type
_entity.pdbx_description
1 polymer ?
#
loop_
_entity_poly.entity_id
_entity_poly.type
_entity_poly.pdbx_seq_one_letter_code
_entity_poly.pdbx_strand_id
1 'polypeptide(L)'
;LSRLRFLIDVGLGYLSLSRASASLSGGESQRIRLATQIGSQLVNVLYILDEPSIGLHQRDNHRLIDSLKKLRDSGNSVVVV
;
A
#
# COMPACT_ATOMS: atom_id res chain seq x y z
N LEU A 1 -6.09 12.58 -10.45
CA LEU A 1 -4.63 12.37 -10.19
C LEU A 1 -4.32 11.68 -8.86
N SER A 2 -5.24 11.61 -7.88
CA SER A 2 -5.00 11.04 -6.54
C SER A 2 -4.71 9.52 -6.52
N ARG A 3 -5.41 8.72 -7.32
CA ARG A 3 -5.27 7.23 -7.27
C ARG A 3 -3.88 6.72 -7.68
N LEU A 4 -3.27 7.31 -8.71
CA LEU A 4 -1.91 6.94 -9.12
C LEU A 4 -0.88 7.30 -8.04
N ARG A 5 -1.13 8.37 -7.27
CA ARG A 5 -0.28 8.75 -6.15
C ARG A 5 -0.25 7.65 -5.08
N PHE A 6 -1.39 7.03 -4.78
CA PHE A 6 -1.44 5.94 -3.79
C PHE A 6 -0.58 4.74 -4.20
N LEU A 7 -0.57 4.39 -5.50
CA LEU A 7 0.31 3.33 -6.01
C LEU A 7 1.79 3.69 -5.87
N ILE A 8 2.15 4.97 -6.11
CA ILE A 8 3.52 5.46 -5.94
C ILE A 8 3.92 5.47 -4.46
N ASP A 9 3.04 5.91 -3.57
CA ASP A 9 3.29 6.02 -2.13
C ASP A 9 3.53 4.64 -1.48
N VAL A 10 2.94 3.57 -2.04
CA VAL A 10 3.24 2.17 -1.66
C VAL A 10 4.36 1.53 -2.51
N GLY A 11 5.14 2.31 -3.26
CA GLY A 11 6.32 1.82 -3.97
C GLY A 11 6.05 1.00 -5.24
N LEU A 12 4.89 1.16 -5.88
CA LEU A 12 4.53 0.50 -7.15
C LEU A 12 4.70 1.40 -8.38
N GLY A 13 5.42 2.52 -8.24
CA GLY A 13 5.63 3.48 -9.34
C GLY A 13 6.40 2.93 -10.54
N TYR A 14 7.06 1.78 -10.41
CA TYR A 14 7.79 1.11 -11.49
C TYR A 14 6.89 0.20 -12.35
N LEU A 15 5.64 -0.04 -11.93
CA LEU A 15 4.70 -0.85 -12.67
C LEU A 15 4.02 -0.05 -13.78
N SER A 16 3.83 -0.69 -14.94
CA SER A 16 2.90 -0.17 -15.94
C SER A 16 1.46 -0.56 -15.57
N LEU A 17 0.50 0.32 -15.87
CA LEU A 17 -0.93 0.04 -15.67
C LEU A 17 -1.43 -1.11 -16.56
N SER A 18 -0.72 -1.41 -17.65
CA SER A 18 -1.01 -2.51 -18.56
C SER A 18 -0.47 -3.87 -18.10
N ARG A 19 0.30 -3.92 -17.00
CA ARG A 19 0.89 -5.18 -16.51
C ARG A 19 -0.22 -6.14 -16.08
N ALA A 20 -0.15 -7.38 -16.57
CA ALA A 20 -1.13 -8.40 -16.26
C ALA A 20 -1.10 -8.79 -14.77
N SER A 21 -2.26 -8.85 -14.12
CA SER A 21 -2.37 -9.17 -12.68
C SER A 21 -1.75 -10.51 -12.30
N ALA A 22 -1.80 -11.51 -13.20
CA ALA A 22 -1.21 -12.83 -12.99
C ALA A 22 0.34 -12.81 -12.91
N SER A 23 0.97 -11.73 -13.39
CA SER A 23 2.43 -11.56 -13.32
C SER A 23 2.92 -10.84 -12.05
N LEU A 24 2.00 -10.45 -11.16
CA LEU A 24 2.34 -9.75 -9.93
C LEU A 24 2.79 -10.75 -8.86
N SER A 25 3.86 -10.40 -8.17
CA SER A 25 4.27 -11.06 -6.92
C SER A 25 3.21 -10.87 -5.82
N GLY A 26 3.31 -11.69 -4.77
CA GLY A 26 2.46 -11.57 -3.58
C GLY A 26 2.55 -10.18 -2.94
N GLY A 27 3.77 -9.66 -2.75
CA GLY A 27 4.00 -8.33 -2.19
C GLY A 27 3.49 -7.19 -3.06
N GLU A 28 3.61 -7.28 -4.39
CA GLU A 28 3.00 -6.30 -5.31
C GLU A 28 1.47 -6.30 -5.18
N SER A 29 0.85 -7.49 -5.18
CA SER A 29 -0.60 -7.64 -5.03
C SER A 29 -1.11 -7.10 -3.69
N GLN A 30 -0.37 -7.35 -2.60
CA GLN A 30 -0.67 -6.82 -1.27
C GLN A 30 -0.62 -5.30 -1.25
N ARG A 31 0.41 -4.69 -1.86
CA ARG A 31 0.54 -3.22 -1.91
C ARG A 31 -0.52 -2.56 -2.79
N ILE A 32 -0.97 -3.20 -3.87
CA ILE A 32 -2.14 -2.73 -4.64
C ILE A 32 -3.39 -2.68 -3.78
N ARG A 33 -3.63 -3.72 -2.96
CA ARG A 33 -4.76 -3.73 -2.02
C ARG A 33 -4.62 -2.60 -1.01
N LEU A 34 -3.44 -2.40 -0.41
CA LEU A 34 -3.19 -1.30 0.51
C LEU A 34 -3.45 0.08 -0.12
N ALA A 35 -2.95 0.35 -1.32
CA ALA A 35 -3.22 1.60 -2.04
C ALA A 35 -4.72 1.82 -2.29
N THR A 36 -5.46 0.75 -2.56
CA THR A 36 -6.92 0.80 -2.73
C THR A 36 -7.62 1.17 -1.42
N GLN A 37 -7.17 0.62 -0.28
CA GLN A 37 -7.73 0.93 1.04
C GLN A 37 -7.43 2.36 1.50
N ILE A 38 -6.24 2.88 1.20
CA ILE A 38 -5.92 4.30 1.46
C ILE A 38 -6.85 5.21 0.63
N GLY A 39 -7.15 4.82 -0.60
CA GLY A 39 -8.04 5.56 -1.49
C GLY A 39 -9.54 5.43 -1.20
N SER A 40 -9.97 4.42 -0.43
CA SER A 40 -11.39 4.19 -0.13
C SER A 40 -11.94 5.12 0.94
N GLN A 41 -11.08 5.82 1.70
CA GLN A 41 -11.47 6.76 2.75
C GLN A 41 -12.37 6.11 3.82
N LEU A 42 -12.20 4.81 4.05
CA LEU A 42 -12.85 4.12 5.16
C LEU A 42 -12.26 4.58 6.49
N VAL A 43 -13.10 4.61 7.52
CA VAL A 43 -12.76 5.01 8.90
C VAL A 43 -13.30 3.97 9.88
N ASN A 44 -12.75 3.91 11.10
CA ASN A 44 -13.09 2.93 12.14
C ASN A 44 -12.88 1.47 11.72
N VAL A 45 -11.94 1.22 10.81
CA VAL A 45 -11.55 -0.14 10.38
C VAL A 45 -10.25 -0.56 11.05
N LEU A 46 -10.15 -1.85 11.41
CA LEU A 46 -8.90 -2.49 11.81
C LEU A 46 -8.24 -3.14 10.59
N TYR A 47 -7.08 -2.63 10.20
CA TYR A 47 -6.22 -3.21 9.18
C TYR A 47 -5.13 -4.05 9.84
N ILE A 48 -5.04 -5.33 9.46
CA ILE A 48 -3.98 -6.24 9.88
C ILE A 48 -3.15 -6.56 8.63
N LEU A 49 -1.86 -6.26 8.65
CA LEU A 49 -0.94 -6.49 7.55
C LEU A 49 0.17 -7.45 7.98
N ASP A 50 0.42 -8.45 7.15
CA ASP A 50 1.50 -9.43 7.33
C ASP A 50 2.66 -9.08 6.40
N GLU A 51 3.83 -8.74 6.95
CA GLU A 51 5.06 -8.38 6.23
C GLU A 51 4.87 -7.42 5.03
N PRO A 52 4.26 -6.22 5.19
CA PRO A 52 3.95 -5.33 4.06
C PRO A 52 5.18 -4.79 3.31
N SER A 53 6.37 -4.93 3.89
CA SER A 53 7.64 -4.54 3.29
C SER A 53 8.26 -5.62 2.39
N ILE A 54 7.67 -6.82 2.30
CA ILE A 54 8.24 -7.93 1.53
C ILE A 54 8.45 -7.57 0.05
N GLY A 55 9.67 -7.81 -0.43
CA GLY A 55 10.06 -7.48 -1.81
C GLY A 55 10.07 -5.98 -2.12
N LEU A 56 10.02 -5.10 -1.11
CA LEU A 56 10.19 -3.66 -1.28
C LEU A 56 11.66 -3.30 -1.10
N HIS A 57 12.17 -2.38 -1.94
CA HIS A 57 13.52 -1.86 -1.77
C HIS A 57 13.60 -0.98 -0.51
N GLN A 58 14.70 -1.05 0.25
CA GLN A 58 14.87 -0.32 1.53
C GLN A 58 14.58 1.18 1.41
N ARG A 59 14.93 1.79 0.28
CA ARG A 59 14.65 3.21 -0.04
C ARG A 59 13.16 3.55 0.03
N ASP A 60 12.28 2.63 -0.33
CA ASP A 60 10.83 2.88 -0.39
C ASP A 60 10.10 2.49 0.91
N ASN A 61 10.80 1.88 1.88
CA ASN A 61 10.20 1.56 3.19
C ASN A 61 9.65 2.78 3.92
N HIS A 62 10.33 3.93 3.84
CA HIS A 62 9.85 5.17 4.47
C HIS A 62 8.50 5.60 3.89
N ARG A 63 8.30 5.48 2.57
CA ARG A 63 7.03 5.83 1.91
C ARG A 63 5.89 4.90 2.30
N LEU A 64 6.19 3.60 2.42
CA LEU A 64 5.24 2.62 2.93
C LEU A 64 4.82 2.96 4.37
N ILE A 65 5.79 3.23 5.25
CA ILE A 65 5.52 3.60 6.65
C ILE A 65 4.66 4.87 6.73
N ASP A 66 4.96 5.89 5.94
CA ASP A 66 4.17 7.12 5.89
C ASP A 66 2.75 6.87 5.38
N SER A 67 2.58 5.95 4.44
CA SER A 67 1.27 5.52 3.96
C SER A 67 0.44 4.81 5.03
N LEU A 68 1.08 3.95 5.83
CA LEU A 68 0.43 3.27 6.97
C LEU A 68 0.05 4.26 8.08
N LYS A 69 0.92 5.24 8.36
CA LYS A 69 0.61 6.33 9.30
C LYS A 69 -0.58 7.15 8.83
N LYS A 70 -0.63 7.53 7.55
CA LYS A 70 -1.81 8.22 6.97
C LYS A 70 -3.07 7.38 7.12
N LEU A 71 -3.01 6.07 6.87
CA LEU A 71 -4.17 5.19 7.02
C LEU A 71 -4.69 5.18 8.46
N ARG A 72 -3.78 5.11 9.45
CA ARG A 72 -4.10 5.25 10.88
C ARG A 72 -4.69 6.62 11.21
N ASP A 73 -4.03 7.69 10.77
CA ASP A 73 -4.40 9.08 11.10
C ASP A 73 -5.75 9.49 10.51
N SER A 74 -6.21 8.80 9.46
CA SER A 74 -7.57 8.91 8.94
C SER A 74 -8.66 8.29 9.85
N GLY A 75 -8.32 7.83 11.05
CA GLY A 75 -9.27 7.25 12.01
C GLY A 75 -9.40 5.74 11.93
N ASN A 76 -8.34 5.05 11.49
CA ASN A 76 -8.28 3.58 11.47
C ASN A 76 -7.24 3.05 12.47
N SER A 77 -7.35 1.77 12.79
CA SER A 77 -6.33 1.04 13.55
C SER A 77 -5.51 0.20 12.59
N VAL A 78 -4.19 0.20 12.74
CA VAL A 78 -3.25 -0.54 11.87
C VAL A 78 -2.35 -1.40 12.73
N VAL A 79 -2.36 -2.70 12.48
CA VAL A 79 -1.46 -3.69 13.09
C VAL A 79 -0.61 -4.30 11.99
N VAL A 80 0.70 -4.37 12.22
CA VAL A 80 1.66 -4.91 11.27
C VAL A 80 2.46 -5.99 11.96
N VAL A 81 2.62 -7.15 11.30
CA VAL A 81 3.50 -8.25 11.70
C VAL A 81 4.78 -8.20 10.87
#